data_AF-A0A7C8EK68-F1
#
_entry.id   AF-A0A7C8EK68-F1
#
_cell.length_a   1.000
_cell.length_b   1.000
_cell.length_c   1.000
_cell.angle_alpha   90.00
_cell.angle_beta   90.00
_cell.angle_gamma   90.00
#
_symmetry.space_group_name_H-M   'P 1'
#
loop_
_entity.id
_entity.type
_entity.pdbx_description
1 polymer ?
#
loop_
_entity_poly.entity_id
_entity_poly.type
_entity_poly.pdbx_seq_one_letter_code
_entity_poly.pdbx_strand_id
1 'polypeptide(L)'
;SVVGLHPMFGGRISSFNGQTLAACPVRIGQAQWRRLRALFTSSGIRVKECSPEEHDRMMGIIQVLFHITTMLIGRTLRKLGADIDETMNYTSPSYRIEMNLVGRIFAQSPELYAAITQMNPNTEEILSALKDGLEVYEQFYRSGNLDGFIEDFELSALHLGDFCSDAYRESSQILDFSVELANHKRNSSGERG
;
A
#
# COMPACT_ATOMS: atom_id res chain seq x y z
N SER A 1 -1.85 9.61 32.08
CA SER A 1 -2.10 8.39 31.28
C SER A 1 -1.47 8.53 29.90
N VAL A 2 -1.03 7.45 29.25
CA VAL A 2 -0.41 7.46 27.90
C VAL A 2 -1.01 6.36 27.03
N VAL A 3 -1.42 6.72 25.81
CA VAL A 3 -1.87 5.82 24.74
C VAL A 3 -1.27 6.32 23.41
N GLY A 4 -0.58 5.44 22.68
CA GLY A 4 -0.21 5.69 21.30
C GLY A 4 -1.38 5.41 20.37
N LEU A 5 -1.64 6.29 19.41
CA LEU A 5 -2.74 6.16 18.45
C LEU A 5 -2.19 6.40 17.04
N HIS A 6 -2.47 5.48 16.13
CA HIS A 6 -2.10 5.59 14.73
C HIS A 6 -3.33 5.33 13.86
N PRO A 7 -3.98 6.39 13.34
CA PRO A 7 -5.04 6.25 12.35
C PRO A 7 -4.44 5.64 11.08
N MET A 8 -4.91 4.46 10.67
CA MET A 8 -4.39 3.75 9.49
C MET A 8 -4.92 4.31 8.16
N PHE A 9 -5.31 5.58 8.17
CA PHE A 9 -5.91 6.29 7.06
C PHE A 9 -5.29 7.67 6.98
N GLY A 10 -4.96 8.09 5.75
CA GLY A 10 -4.33 9.36 5.46
C GLY A 10 -4.90 9.98 4.19
N GLY A 11 -4.70 11.30 4.03
CA GLY A 11 -5.25 12.06 2.91
C GLY A 11 -6.75 12.37 3.05
N ARG A 12 -7.38 12.71 1.93
CA ARG A 12 -8.81 13.07 1.87
C ARG A 12 -9.66 11.80 1.80
N ILE A 13 -10.12 11.31 2.95
CA ILE A 13 -11.18 10.28 3.05
C ILE A 13 -12.53 10.94 3.35
N SER A 14 -13.61 10.37 2.80
CA SER A 14 -14.97 10.90 2.96
C SER A 14 -15.71 10.33 4.18
N SER A 15 -15.21 9.27 4.80
CA SER A 15 -15.83 8.63 5.97
C SER A 15 -14.80 7.88 6.83
N PHE A 16 -14.97 7.92 8.14
CA PHE A 16 -14.19 7.14 9.12
C PHE A 16 -14.81 5.77 9.42
N ASN A 17 -16.03 5.50 8.92
CA ASN A 17 -16.70 4.24 9.16
C ASN A 17 -15.93 3.08 8.52
N GLY A 18 -15.67 2.02 9.28
CA GLY A 18 -14.89 0.88 8.83
C GLY A 18 -13.40 1.18 8.63
N GLN A 19 -12.89 2.32 9.07
CA GLN A 19 -11.45 2.59 9.09
C GLN A 19 -10.79 2.03 10.34
N THR A 20 -9.52 1.65 10.25
CA THR A 20 -8.78 1.07 11.37
C THR A 20 -7.98 2.14 12.13
N LEU A 21 -8.03 2.08 13.45
CA LEU A 21 -7.17 2.84 14.36
C LEU A 21 -6.34 1.84 15.18
N ALA A 22 -5.03 1.82 14.95
CA ALA A 22 -4.12 1.06 15.82
C ALA A 22 -3.94 1.84 17.13
N ALA A 23 -4.04 1.14 18.26
CA ALA A 23 -3.95 1.73 19.58
C ALA A 23 -2.99 0.93 20.47
N CYS A 24 -2.03 1.65 21.06
CA CYS A 24 -1.04 1.12 22.01
C CYS A 24 -1.32 1.70 23.40
N PRO A 25 -2.23 1.12 24.20
CA PRO A 25 -2.51 1.58 25.56
C PRO A 25 -1.38 1.19 26.53
N VAL A 26 -0.40 2.08 26.74
CA VAL A 26 0.80 1.76 27.55
C VAL A 26 0.61 2.07 29.04
N ARG A 27 0.23 3.30 29.38
CA ARG A 27 0.08 3.75 30.78
C ARG A 27 -1.28 4.37 30.99
N ILE A 28 -2.35 3.61 30.77
CA ILE A 28 -3.74 4.07 30.95
C ILE A 28 -4.54 3.05 31.77
N GLY A 29 -5.35 3.52 32.72
CA GLY A 29 -6.23 2.64 33.48
C GLY A 29 -7.34 2.06 32.59
N GLN A 30 -7.70 0.79 32.80
CA GLN A 30 -8.68 0.09 31.96
C GLN A 30 -10.03 0.81 31.81
N ALA A 31 -10.54 1.42 32.89
CA ALA A 31 -11.79 2.18 32.82
C ALA A 31 -11.68 3.43 31.94
N GLN A 32 -10.55 4.14 32.00
CA GLN A 32 -10.28 5.29 31.17
C GLN A 32 -10.09 4.88 29.71
N TRP A 33 -9.36 3.79 29.46
CA TRP A 33 -9.17 3.25 28.12
C TRP A 33 -10.49 2.83 27.48
N ARG A 34 -11.35 2.09 28.19
CA ARG A 34 -12.68 1.70 27.69
C ARG A 34 -13.53 2.89 27.26
N ARG A 35 -13.52 3.98 28.05
CA ARG A 35 -14.24 5.22 27.70
C ARG A 35 -13.68 5.87 26.44
N LEU A 36 -12.36 5.99 26.34
CA LEU A 36 -11.71 6.57 25.16
C LEU A 36 -11.95 5.73 23.90
N ARG A 37 -11.76 4.41 24.01
CA ARG A 37 -12.02 3.44 22.93
C ARG A 37 -13.46 3.53 22.42
N ALA A 38 -14.43 3.68 23.33
CA ALA A 38 -15.84 3.78 22.99
C ALA A 38 -16.14 5.00 22.09
N LEU A 39 -15.43 6.12 22.27
CA LEU A 39 -15.59 7.30 21.42
C LEU A 39 -15.25 6.98 19.95
N PHE A 40 -14.13 6.29 19.72
CA PHE A 40 -13.74 5.87 18.37
C PHE A 40 -14.71 4.85 17.78
N THR A 41 -15.03 3.79 18.54
CA THR A 41 -15.92 2.74 18.02
C THR A 41 -17.34 3.24 17.76
N SER A 42 -17.84 4.21 18.54
CA SER A 42 -19.15 4.83 18.31
C SER A 42 -19.22 5.63 16.99
N SER A 43 -18.06 6.03 16.46
CA SER A 43 -17.94 6.70 15.17
C SER A 43 -17.72 5.72 14.00
N GLY A 44 -17.85 4.40 14.24
CA GLY A 44 -17.63 3.36 13.23
C GLY A 44 -16.17 2.97 13.01
N ILE A 45 -15.23 3.52 13.78
CA ILE A 45 -13.80 3.18 13.67
C ILE A 45 -13.54 1.82 14.33
N ARG A 46 -12.82 0.94 13.63
CA ARG A 46 -12.33 -0.32 14.18
C ARG A 46 -11.03 -0.08 14.95
N VAL A 47 -11.09 -0.21 16.28
CA VAL A 47 -9.90 -0.07 17.14
C VAL A 47 -9.19 -1.42 17.27
N LYS A 48 -7.95 -1.50 16.76
CA LYS A 48 -7.05 -2.64 16.92
C LYS A 48 -6.03 -2.32 18.02
N GLU A 49 -6.16 -3.01 19.14
CA GLU A 49 -5.19 -2.92 20.23
C GLU A 49 -3.98 -3.80 19.94
N CYS A 50 -2.79 -3.28 20.21
CA CYS A 50 -1.52 -3.97 20.05
C CYS A 50 -0.46 -3.34 20.97
N SER A 51 0.67 -4.03 21.18
CA SER A 51 1.84 -3.40 21.79
C SER A 51 2.54 -2.47 20.79
N PRO A 52 3.39 -1.53 21.24
CA PRO A 52 4.24 -0.74 20.34
C PRO A 52 5.10 -1.63 19.41
N GLU A 53 5.61 -2.75 19.92
CA GLU A 53 6.44 -3.68 19.15
C GLU A 53 5.63 -4.45 18.10
N GLU A 54 4.42 -4.91 18.45
CA GLU A 54 3.50 -5.51 17.46
C GLU A 54 3.09 -4.49 16.41
N HIS A 55 2.81 -3.25 16.81
CA HIS A 55 2.51 -2.15 15.90
C HIS A 55 3.65 -1.95 14.88
N ASP A 56 4.88 -1.75 15.34
CA ASP A 56 6.01 -1.44 14.47
C ASP A 56 6.34 -2.60 13.54
N ARG A 57 6.24 -3.85 14.02
CA ARG A 57 6.38 -5.05 13.18
C ARG A 57 5.34 -5.10 12.07
N MET A 58 4.08 -4.80 12.38
CA MET A 58 3.02 -4.72 11.36
C MET A 58 3.23 -3.56 10.41
N MET A 59 3.63 -2.38 10.89
CA MET A 59 3.92 -1.23 10.03
C MET A 59 5.13 -1.47 9.13
N GLY A 60 6.08 -2.30 9.54
CA GLY A 60 7.13 -2.81 8.67
C GLY A 60 6.52 -3.43 7.42
N ILE A 61 5.63 -4.40 7.59
CA ILE A 61 5.01 -5.12 6.47
C ILE A 61 4.05 -4.21 5.67
N ILE A 62 3.14 -3.49 6.32
CA ILE A 62 2.05 -2.82 5.59
C ILE A 62 2.39 -1.39 5.14
N GLN A 63 3.38 -0.74 5.74
CA GLN A 63 3.82 0.60 5.35
C GLN A 63 5.23 0.59 4.76
N VAL A 64 6.23 0.09 5.48
CA VAL A 64 7.64 0.20 5.05
C VAL A 64 7.85 -0.55 3.74
N LEU A 65 7.50 -1.84 3.68
CA LEU A 65 7.64 -2.66 2.46
C LEU A 65 6.94 -2.02 1.26
N PHE A 66 5.66 -1.65 1.40
CA PHE A 66 4.89 -1.07 0.29
C PHE A 66 5.39 0.32 -0.12
N HIS A 67 5.70 1.21 0.84
CA HIS A 67 6.17 2.56 0.53
C HIS A 67 7.56 2.56 -0.10
N ILE A 68 8.50 1.76 0.42
CA ILE A 68 9.83 1.63 -0.17
C ILE A 68 9.73 1.08 -1.59
N THR A 69 8.95 0.01 -1.80
CA THR A 69 8.76 -0.57 -3.14
C THR A 69 8.18 0.46 -4.12
N THR A 70 7.16 1.22 -3.68
CA THR A 70 6.55 2.29 -4.49
C THR A 70 7.56 3.42 -4.80
N MET A 71 8.35 3.84 -3.81
CA MET A 71 9.39 4.85 -4.02
C MET A 71 10.51 4.35 -4.94
N LEU A 72 10.84 3.05 -4.86
CA LEU A 72 11.83 2.41 -5.73
C LEU A 72 11.35 2.39 -7.18
N ILE A 73 10.06 2.12 -7.44
CA ILE A 73 9.47 2.26 -8.78
C ILE A 73 9.71 3.67 -9.32
N GLY A 74 9.36 4.71 -8.56
CA GLY A 74 9.60 6.10 -8.97
C GLY A 74 11.08 6.42 -9.23
N ARG A 75 11.99 5.91 -8.39
CA ARG A 75 13.44 6.02 -8.59
C ARG A 75 13.89 5.34 -9.87
N THR A 76 13.37 4.14 -10.17
CA THR A 76 13.71 3.36 -11.36
C THR A 76 13.19 4.04 -12.63
N LEU A 77 11.95 4.53 -12.63
CA LEU A 77 11.39 5.32 -13.75
C LEU A 77 12.28 6.53 -14.07
N ARG A 78 12.69 7.28 -13.03
CA ARG A 78 13.64 8.40 -13.20
C ARG A 78 14.98 7.94 -13.77
N LYS A 79 15.52 6.82 -13.27
CA LYS A 79 16.81 6.28 -13.73
C LYS A 79 16.77 5.86 -15.21
N LEU A 80 15.64 5.31 -15.66
CA LEU A 80 15.43 4.88 -17.04
C LEU A 80 15.06 6.04 -17.99
N GLY A 81 14.80 7.24 -17.45
CA GLY A 81 14.34 8.38 -18.26
C GLY A 81 12.97 8.15 -18.88
N ALA A 82 12.09 7.39 -18.20
CA ALA A 82 10.76 7.08 -18.72
C ALA A 82 9.90 8.35 -18.84
N ASP A 83 9.36 8.59 -20.03
CA ASP A 83 8.34 9.60 -20.26
C ASP A 83 6.97 9.05 -19.84
N ILE A 84 6.44 9.57 -18.74
CA ILE A 84 5.19 9.09 -18.15
C ILE A 84 4.00 9.41 -19.05
N ASP A 85 4.01 10.53 -19.77
CA ASP A 85 2.91 10.86 -20.68
C ASP A 85 2.90 9.90 -21.87
N GLU A 86 4.09 9.52 -22.35
CA GLU A 86 4.19 8.51 -23.40
C GLU A 86 3.83 7.11 -22.89
N THR A 87 4.28 6.71 -21.69
CA THR A 87 3.90 5.39 -21.17
C THR A 87 2.39 5.27 -21.05
N MET A 88 1.68 6.36 -20.73
CA MET A 88 0.21 6.42 -20.63
C MET A 88 -0.53 6.07 -21.94
N ASN A 89 0.12 6.21 -23.09
CA ASN A 89 -0.42 5.83 -24.40
C ASN A 89 -0.45 4.31 -24.63
N TYR A 90 0.32 3.54 -23.85
CA TYR A 90 0.42 2.07 -23.96
C TYR A 90 -0.39 1.33 -22.89
N THR A 91 -1.27 2.02 -22.16
CA THR A 91 -1.75 1.53 -20.86
C THR A 91 -3.10 0.85 -20.90
N SER A 92 -3.23 -0.19 -20.07
CA SER A 92 -4.52 -0.66 -19.58
C SER A 92 -4.98 0.19 -18.38
N PRO A 93 -6.28 0.14 -18.02
CA PRO A 93 -6.77 0.75 -16.77
C PRO A 93 -5.96 0.36 -15.53
N SER A 94 -5.43 -0.87 -15.50
CA SER A 94 -4.62 -1.39 -14.38
C SER A 94 -3.33 -0.63 -14.21
N TYR A 95 -2.55 -0.42 -15.28
CA TYR A 95 -1.33 0.36 -15.20
C TYR A 95 -1.59 1.81 -14.77
N ARG A 96 -2.68 2.42 -15.28
CA ARG A 96 -3.05 3.78 -14.84
C ARG A 96 -3.34 3.84 -13.33
N ILE A 97 -4.00 2.82 -12.76
CA ILE A 97 -4.21 2.72 -11.32
C ILE A 97 -2.88 2.59 -10.58
N GLU A 98 -1.98 1.71 -11.02
CA GLU A 98 -0.66 1.55 -10.43
C GLU A 98 0.13 2.85 -10.43
N MET A 99 0.17 3.56 -11.56
CA MET A 99 0.85 4.85 -11.66
C MET A 99 0.19 5.95 -10.82
N ASN A 100 -1.14 5.92 -10.63
CA ASN A 100 -1.80 6.80 -9.67
C ASN A 100 -1.35 6.52 -8.23
N LEU A 101 -1.16 5.24 -7.87
CA LEU A 101 -0.64 4.83 -6.56
C LEU A 101 0.82 5.25 -6.37
N VAL A 102 1.65 5.17 -7.40
CA VAL A 102 3.02 5.70 -7.38
C VAL A 102 3.00 7.22 -7.22
N GLY A 103 2.29 7.93 -8.10
CA GLY A 103 2.28 9.39 -8.14
C GLY A 103 1.78 10.03 -6.85
N ARG A 104 0.74 9.46 -6.21
CA ARG A 104 0.19 10.02 -4.96
C ARG A 104 1.13 9.94 -3.76
N ILE A 105 2.11 9.04 -3.76
CA ILE A 105 3.16 8.99 -2.72
C ILE A 105 4.07 10.21 -2.88
N PHE A 106 4.52 10.49 -4.12
CA PHE A 106 5.39 11.63 -4.41
C PHE A 106 4.67 13.00 -4.33
N ALA A 107 3.34 13.02 -4.31
CA ALA A 107 2.54 14.22 -4.06
C ALA A 107 2.39 14.58 -2.56
N GLN A 108 2.94 13.76 -1.66
CA GLN A 108 2.91 13.97 -0.21
C GLN A 108 4.28 14.41 0.33
N SER A 109 4.37 14.68 1.64
CA SER A 109 5.61 15.15 2.26
C SER A 109 6.69 14.06 2.26
N PRO A 110 7.91 14.34 1.74
CA PRO A 110 9.02 13.41 1.81
C PRO A 110 9.47 13.13 3.25
N GLU A 111 9.34 14.10 4.17
CA GLU A 111 9.67 13.96 5.59
C GLU A 111 8.83 12.87 6.26
N LEU A 112 7.55 12.75 5.87
CA LEU A 112 6.66 11.69 6.34
C LEU A 112 7.22 10.30 5.99
N TYR A 113 7.58 10.07 4.73
CA TYR A 113 8.10 8.77 4.30
C TYR A 113 9.50 8.49 4.82
N ALA A 114 10.33 9.52 5.00
CA ALA A 114 11.60 9.41 5.69
C ALA A 114 11.37 8.94 7.14
N ALA A 115 10.45 9.54 7.89
CA ALA A 115 10.14 9.12 9.25
C ALA A 115 9.61 7.68 9.30
N ILE A 116 8.61 7.33 8.47
CA ILE A 116 8.01 5.98 8.46
C ILE A 116 9.06 4.92 8.16
N THR A 117 9.90 5.14 7.15
CA THR A 117 10.84 4.11 6.68
C THR A 117 12.12 4.10 7.50
N GLN A 118 12.69 5.25 7.85
CA GLN A 118 13.99 5.29 8.52
C GLN A 118 13.90 5.08 10.03
N MET A 119 12.72 5.26 10.65
CA MET A 119 12.56 5.11 12.10
C MET A 119 11.91 3.78 12.51
N ASN A 120 11.42 2.96 11.57
CA ASN A 120 10.89 1.65 11.90
C ASN A 120 12.04 0.65 12.15
N PRO A 121 12.06 -0.06 13.29
CA PRO A 121 13.14 -0.98 13.62
C PRO A 121 13.25 -2.21 12.70
N ASN A 122 12.19 -2.52 11.92
CA ASN A 122 12.15 -3.68 11.03
C ASN A 122 12.57 -3.34 9.58
N THR A 123 12.96 -2.10 9.30
CA THR A 123 13.25 -1.66 7.93
C THR A 123 14.43 -2.41 7.30
N GLU A 124 15.47 -2.70 8.08
CA GLU A 124 16.65 -3.40 7.57
C GLU A 124 16.30 -4.81 7.07
N GLU A 125 15.49 -5.56 7.83
CA GLU A 125 15.01 -6.89 7.46
C GLU A 125 14.23 -6.86 6.14
N ILE A 126 13.33 -5.88 5.98
CA ILE A 126 12.52 -5.71 4.77
C ILE A 126 13.39 -5.38 3.56
N LEU A 127 14.35 -4.47 3.73
CA LEU A 127 15.28 -4.11 2.66
C LEU A 127 16.13 -5.30 2.23
N SER A 128 16.59 -6.12 3.17
CA SER A 128 17.33 -7.35 2.86
C SER A 128 16.45 -8.31 2.06
N ALA A 129 15.23 -8.59 2.52
CA ALA A 129 14.32 -9.50 1.83
C ALA A 129 13.98 -9.04 0.40
N LEU A 130 13.75 -7.74 0.19
CA LEU A 130 13.53 -7.16 -1.14
C LEU A 130 14.76 -7.31 -2.05
N LYS A 131 15.95 -7.07 -1.51
CA LYS A 131 17.21 -7.19 -2.25
C LYS A 131 17.45 -8.63 -2.67
N ASP A 132 17.28 -9.57 -1.75
CA ASP A 132 17.48 -10.99 -2.00
C ASP A 132 16.50 -11.51 -3.06
N GLY A 133 15.22 -11.13 -2.99
CA GLY A 133 14.22 -11.48 -4.00
C GLY A 133 14.54 -10.93 -5.39
N LEU A 134 15.05 -9.70 -5.50
CA LEU A 134 15.46 -9.12 -6.77
C LEU A 134 16.67 -9.85 -7.38
N GLU A 135 17.63 -10.28 -6.55
CA GLU A 135 18.78 -11.06 -6.99
C GLU A 135 18.35 -12.44 -7.55
N VAL A 136 17.37 -13.08 -6.92
CA VAL A 136 16.78 -14.34 -7.41
C VAL A 136 16.12 -14.15 -8.77
N TYR A 137 15.32 -13.09 -8.96
CA TYR A 137 14.69 -12.80 -10.26
C TYR A 137 15.70 -12.48 -11.35
N GLU A 138 16.78 -11.76 -11.01
CA GLU A 138 17.87 -11.53 -11.95
C GLU A 138 18.58 -12.84 -12.33
N GLN A 139 18.76 -13.76 -11.39
CA GLN A 139 19.34 -15.07 -11.65
C GLN A 139 18.46 -15.91 -12.60
N PHE A 140 17.14 -15.94 -12.39
CA PHE A 140 16.22 -16.63 -13.29
C PHE A 140 16.30 -16.07 -14.71
N TYR A 141 16.31 -14.74 -14.86
CA TYR A 141 16.44 -14.10 -16.16
C TYR A 141 17.78 -14.44 -16.85
N ARG A 142 18.92 -14.29 -16.14
CA ARG A 142 20.26 -14.52 -16.70
C ARG A 142 20.50 -15.98 -17.12
N SER A 143 19.89 -16.92 -16.41
CA SER A 143 20.01 -18.35 -16.69
C SER A 143 18.95 -18.89 -17.65
N GLY A 144 17.92 -18.09 -17.99
CA GLY A 144 16.76 -18.56 -18.75
C GLY A 144 15.90 -19.57 -17.99
N ASN A 145 15.96 -19.59 -16.66
CA ASN A 145 15.25 -20.54 -15.81
C ASN A 145 13.78 -20.15 -15.64
N LEU A 146 12.96 -20.47 -16.64
CA LEU A 146 11.52 -20.21 -16.62
C LEU A 146 10.81 -21.04 -15.54
N ASP A 147 11.20 -22.30 -15.38
CA ASP A 147 10.57 -23.20 -14.39
C ASP A 147 10.80 -22.71 -12.96
N GLY A 148 12.01 -22.23 -12.65
CA GLY A 148 12.32 -21.64 -11.34
C GLY A 148 11.51 -20.38 -11.05
N PHE A 149 11.26 -19.54 -12.05
CA PHE A 149 10.37 -18.39 -11.89
C PHE A 149 8.92 -18.81 -11.63
N ILE A 150 8.42 -19.82 -12.35
CA ILE A 150 7.06 -20.35 -12.18
C ILE A 150 6.89 -20.95 -10.78
N GLU A 151 7.85 -21.75 -10.32
CA GLU A 151 7.82 -22.35 -8.98
C GLU A 151 7.80 -21.28 -7.88
N ASP A 152 8.66 -20.25 -7.95
CA ASP A 152 8.66 -19.13 -7.00
C ASP A 152 7.32 -18.37 -6.97
N PHE A 153 6.74 -18.15 -8.16
CA PHE A 153 5.43 -17.52 -8.30
C PHE A 153 4.33 -18.37 -7.64
N GLU A 154 4.32 -19.69 -7.87
CA GLU A 154 3.32 -20.60 -7.29
C GLU A 154 3.45 -20.69 -5.77
N LEU A 155 4.67 -20.66 -5.22
CA LEU A 155 4.89 -20.60 -3.77
C LEU A 155 4.33 -19.31 -3.17
N SER A 156 4.52 -18.18 -3.84
CA SER A 156 3.95 -16.89 -3.43
C SER A 156 2.41 -16.91 -3.51
N ALA A 157 1.84 -17.45 -4.58
CA ALA A 157 0.40 -17.59 -4.75
C ALA A 157 -0.22 -18.51 -3.69
N LEU A 158 0.46 -19.61 -3.35
CA LEU A 158 0.05 -20.52 -2.29
C LEU A 158 0.06 -19.84 -0.91
N HIS A 159 1.06 -19.02 -0.62
CA HIS A 159 1.14 -18.25 0.62
C HIS A 159 -0.02 -17.24 0.74
N LEU A 160 -0.36 -16.57 -0.36
CA LEU A 160 -1.48 -15.63 -0.41
C LEU A 160 -2.85 -16.33 -0.37
N GLY A 161 -2.93 -17.58 -0.86
CA GLY A 161 -4.12 -18.42 -0.76
C GLY A 161 -5.36 -17.81 -1.41
N ASP A 162 -6.53 -17.97 -0.76
CA ASP A 162 -7.83 -17.52 -1.27
C ASP A 162 -7.88 -16.01 -1.53
N PHE A 163 -7.02 -15.23 -0.85
CA PHE A 163 -6.90 -13.79 -1.07
C PHE A 163 -6.58 -13.44 -2.53
N CYS A 164 -5.84 -14.28 -3.26
CA CYS A 164 -5.56 -14.05 -4.69
C CYS A 164 -6.86 -13.94 -5.50
N SER A 165 -7.83 -14.82 -5.23
CA SER A 165 -9.11 -14.85 -5.95
C SER A 165 -10.01 -13.67 -5.58
N ASP A 166 -10.05 -13.31 -4.30
CA ASP A 166 -10.80 -12.15 -3.81
C ASP A 166 -10.19 -10.85 -4.35
N ALA A 167 -8.87 -10.70 -4.28
CA ALA A 167 -8.14 -9.55 -4.80
C ALA A 167 -8.36 -9.37 -6.31
N TYR A 168 -8.36 -10.46 -7.09
CA TYR A 168 -8.66 -10.39 -8.52
C TYR A 168 -10.09 -9.89 -8.78
N ARG A 169 -11.08 -10.43 -8.05
CA ARG A 169 -12.48 -10.02 -8.17
C ARG A 169 -12.69 -8.54 -7.79
N GLU A 170 -12.15 -8.13 -6.64
CA GLU A 170 -12.29 -6.77 -6.13
C GLU A 170 -11.57 -5.74 -7.00
N SER A 171 -10.34 -6.02 -7.41
CA SER A 171 -9.58 -5.12 -8.29
C SER A 171 -10.24 -4.98 -9.66
N SER A 172 -10.83 -6.06 -10.21
CA SER A 172 -11.59 -6.00 -11.47
C SER A 172 -12.76 -5.03 -11.40
N GLN A 173 -13.52 -5.04 -10.30
CA GLN A 173 -14.63 -4.10 -10.09
C GLN A 173 -14.16 -2.64 -10.03
N ILE A 174 -13.01 -2.38 -9.39
CA ILE A 174 -12.40 -1.05 -9.35
C ILE A 174 -11.95 -0.60 -10.73
N LEU A 175 -11.40 -1.52 -11.53
CA LEU A 175 -10.97 -1.24 -12.91
C LEU A 175 -12.16 -0.87 -13.80
N ASP A 176 -13.24 -1.66 -13.73
CA ASP A 176 -14.47 -1.41 -14.50
C ASP A 176 -15.05 -0.04 -14.15
N PHE A 177 -15.18 0.28 -12.86
CA PHE A 177 -15.63 1.60 -12.41
C PHE A 177 -14.72 2.74 -12.90
N SER A 178 -13.40 2.51 -12.93
CA SER A 178 -12.44 3.51 -13.42
C SER A 178 -12.60 3.77 -14.92
N VAL A 179 -12.91 2.73 -15.71
CA VAL A 179 -13.20 2.85 -17.14
C VAL A 179 -14.49 3.64 -17.37
N GLU A 180 -15.57 3.30 -16.65
CA GLU A 180 -16.85 4.01 -16.73
C GLU A 180 -16.69 5.51 -16.43
N LEU A 181 -15.98 5.83 -15.35
CA LEU A 181 -15.72 7.22 -14.95
C LEU A 181 -14.93 8.00 -16.03
N ALA A 182 -13.96 7.35 -16.67
CA ALA A 182 -13.17 7.96 -17.73
C ALA A 182 -14.04 8.25 -18.97
N ASN A 183 -14.96 7.35 -19.32
CA ASN A 183 -15.88 7.52 -20.44
C ASN A 183 -16.91 8.63 -20.18
N HIS A 184 -17.47 8.73 -18.96
CA HIS A 184 -18.37 9.82 -18.59
C HIS A 184 -17.71 11.21 -18.66
N LYS A 185 -16.44 11.32 -18.28
CA LYS A 185 -15.69 12.58 -18.41
C LYS A 185 -15.44 12.98 -19.87
N ARG A 186 -15.21 12.02 -20.77
CA ARG A 186 -15.08 12.29 -22.22
C ARG A 186 -16.40 12.76 -22.83
N ASN A 187 -17.51 12.10 -22.49
CA ASN A 187 -18.82 12.47 -23.02
C ASN A 187 -19.27 13.87 -22.56
N SER A 188 -18.99 14.24 -21.31
CA SER A 188 -19.32 15.57 -20.76
C SER A 188 -18.39 16.71 -21.22
N SER A 189 -17.23 16.40 -21.78
CA SER A 189 -16.31 17.38 -22.39
C SER A 189 -16.51 17.55 -23.90
N GLY A 190 -17.14 16.58 -24.57
CA GLY A 190 -17.50 16.66 -26.00
C GLY A 190 -18.75 17.50 -26.30
N GLU A 191 -19.62 17.78 -25.31
CA GLU A 191 -20.83 18.60 -25.49
C GLU A 191 -20.59 20.13 -25.37
N ARG A 192 -19.32 20.57 -25.27
CA ARG A 192 -18.95 22.00 -25.25
C ARG A 192 -18.05 22.42 -26.43
N GLY A 193 -18.17 21.73 -27.56
CA GLY A 193 -17.50 22.06 -28.83
C GLY A 193 -18.48 22.67 -29.83
#